data_AF-A0A381W1H6-F1
#
_entry.id   AF-A0A381W1H6-F1
#
_cell.length_a   1.000
_cell.length_b   1.000
_cell.length_c   1.000
_cell.angle_alpha   90.00
_cell.angle_beta   90.00
_cell.angle_gamma   90.00
#
_symmetry.space_group_name_H-M   'P 1'
#
loop_
_entity.id
_entity.type
_entity.pdbx_description
1 polymer ?
#
loop_
_entity_poly.entity_id
_entity_poly.type
_entity_poly.pdbx_seq_one_letter_code
_entity_poly.pdbx_strand_id
1 'polypeptide(L)'
;MSYPKIFCDIADISAIKKFNKKSIVKGFTTNPSLMRKAGAKNYKNYSKQILRICRKKPISFEVLADNFLEMEKQALKINSWGKNIYVKIPVINSKGKFTGSLIKKLNKKKIKLNITA
;
A
#
# COMPACT_ATOMS: atom_id res chain seq x y z
N MET A 1 -12.12 0.57 -25.49
CA MET A 1 -12.02 1.79 -24.66
C MET A 1 -11.59 1.43 -23.25
N SER A 2 -10.56 2.09 -22.69
CA SER A 2 -10.19 1.93 -21.27
C SER A 2 -10.99 2.93 -20.43
N TYR A 3 -11.82 2.43 -19.52
CA TYR A 3 -12.55 3.28 -18.57
C TYR A 3 -11.66 3.73 -17.41
N PRO A 4 -11.97 4.86 -16.75
CA PRO A 4 -11.29 5.27 -15.53
C PRO A 4 -11.29 4.15 -14.48
N LYS A 5 -10.15 3.97 -13.80
CA LYS A 5 -10.05 3.04 -12.67
C LYS A 5 -10.30 3.82 -11.38
N ILE A 6 -11.37 3.48 -10.67
CA ILE A 6 -11.70 4.12 -9.39
C ILE A 6 -11.03 3.35 -8.25
N PHE A 7 -10.27 4.06 -7.41
CA PHE A 7 -9.65 3.52 -6.20
C PHE A 7 -10.23 4.23 -4.97
N CYS A 8 -10.45 3.49 -3.88
CA CYS A 8 -10.90 4.08 -2.62
C CYS A 8 -9.71 4.28 -1.67
N ASP A 9 -9.52 5.50 -1.17
CA ASP A 9 -8.51 5.81 -0.15
C ASP A 9 -9.10 5.63 1.26
N ILE A 10 -9.06 4.40 1.76
CA ILE A 10 -9.74 4.00 3.00
C ILE A 10 -8.98 2.86 3.68
N ALA A 11 -9.03 2.83 5.02
CA ALA A 11 -8.48 1.74 5.84
C ALA A 11 -9.52 1.09 6.78
N ASP A 12 -10.73 1.66 6.88
CA ASP A 12 -11.79 1.06 7.69
C ASP A 12 -12.24 -0.28 7.09
N ILE A 13 -12.24 -1.33 7.92
CA ILE A 13 -12.54 -2.70 7.49
C ILE A 13 -13.99 -2.82 6.97
N SER A 14 -14.94 -2.14 7.62
CA SER A 14 -16.36 -2.21 7.24
C SER A 14 -16.58 -1.54 5.87
N ALA A 15 -15.97 -0.39 5.64
CA ALA A 15 -15.99 0.34 4.38
C ALA A 15 -15.30 -0.48 3.27
N ILE A 16 -14.11 -1.02 3.53
CA ILE A 16 -13.41 -1.89 2.56
C ILE A 16 -14.30 -3.07 2.18
N LYS A 17 -14.94 -3.75 3.15
CA LYS A 17 -15.86 -4.86 2.86
C LYS A 17 -17.02 -4.44 1.97
N LYS A 18 -17.60 -3.26 2.20
CA LYS A 18 -18.69 -2.68 1.39
C LYS A 18 -18.22 -2.36 -0.04
N PHE A 19 -17.14 -1.61 -0.19
CA PHE A 19 -16.64 -1.15 -1.50
C PHE A 19 -15.97 -2.25 -2.31
N ASN A 20 -15.43 -3.29 -1.66
CA ASN A 20 -14.83 -4.42 -2.36
C ASN A 20 -15.87 -5.20 -3.19
N LYS A 21 -17.15 -5.19 -2.79
CA LYS A 21 -18.25 -5.79 -3.56
C LYS A 21 -18.67 -4.99 -4.79
N LYS A 22 -18.32 -3.70 -4.89
CA LYS A 22 -18.72 -2.84 -6.01
C LYS A 22 -17.80 -3.06 -7.21
N SER A 23 -18.36 -3.35 -8.39
CA SER A 23 -17.60 -3.59 -9.64
C SER A 23 -16.87 -2.35 -10.16
N ILE A 24 -17.40 -1.16 -9.87
CA ILE A 24 -16.81 0.13 -10.25
C ILE A 24 -15.49 0.41 -9.51
N VAL A 25 -15.34 -0.10 -8.28
CA VAL A 25 -14.12 0.04 -7.48
C VAL A 25 -13.08 -0.97 -7.97
N LYS A 26 -11.94 -0.48 -8.45
CA LYS A 26 -10.85 -1.27 -9.02
C LYS A 26 -9.73 -1.57 -8.04
N GLY A 27 -9.67 -0.89 -6.89
CA GLY A 27 -8.69 -1.17 -5.84
C GLY A 27 -8.78 -0.22 -4.67
N PHE A 28 -7.80 -0.32 -3.78
CA PHE A 28 -7.72 0.47 -2.56
C PHE A 28 -6.34 1.08 -2.38
N THR A 29 -6.31 2.27 -1.80
CA THR A 29 -5.08 2.86 -1.25
C THR A 29 -5.26 3.03 0.25
N THR A 30 -4.14 2.85 0.97
CA THR A 30 -4.07 3.16 2.39
C THR A 30 -2.90 4.10 2.62
N ASN A 31 -2.90 4.73 3.79
CA ASN A 31 -1.77 5.46 4.33
C ASN A 31 -1.76 5.27 5.86
N PRO A 32 -0.64 5.57 6.54
CA PRO A 32 -0.51 5.34 7.99
C PRO A 32 -1.57 6.08 8.82
N SER A 33 -1.94 7.29 8.40
CA SER A 33 -2.95 8.10 9.09
C SER A 33 -4.34 7.49 9.03
N LEU A 34 -4.77 6.99 7.86
CA LEU A 34 -6.04 6.27 7.72
C LEU A 34 -6.04 4.97 8.52
N MET A 35 -4.95 4.20 8.48
CA MET A 35 -4.81 2.95 9.23
C MET A 35 -4.94 3.20 10.74
N ARG A 36 -4.28 4.24 11.26
CA ARG A 36 -4.40 4.65 12.67
C ARG A 36 -5.83 5.07 13.02
N LYS A 37 -6.46 5.92 12.20
CA LYS A 37 -7.86 6.36 12.39
C LYS A 37 -8.84 5.19 12.39
N ALA A 38 -8.57 4.14 11.62
CA ALA A 38 -9.36 2.91 11.56
C ALA A 38 -9.10 1.95 12.75
N GLY A 39 -8.26 2.32 13.71
CA GLY A 39 -8.00 1.52 14.91
C GLY A 39 -6.85 0.51 14.79
N ALA A 40 -5.99 0.63 13.78
CA ALA A 40 -4.82 -0.25 13.63
C ALA A 40 -3.81 -0.04 14.76
N LYS A 41 -3.82 -0.92 15.77
CA LYS A 41 -2.78 -0.98 16.82
C LYS A 41 -1.49 -1.65 16.35
N ASN A 42 -1.61 -2.56 15.38
CA ASN A 42 -0.47 -3.25 14.76
C ASN A 42 -0.63 -3.23 13.24
N TYR A 43 0.26 -2.52 12.56
CA TYR A 43 0.19 -2.28 11.11
C TYR A 43 0.13 -3.59 10.30
N LYS A 44 1.04 -4.54 10.56
CA LYS A 44 1.09 -5.83 9.86
C LYS A 44 -0.20 -6.63 10.04
N ASN A 45 -0.67 -6.77 11.28
CA ASN A 45 -1.85 -7.57 11.57
C ASN A 45 -3.11 -6.94 10.95
N TYR A 46 -3.23 -5.62 11.02
CA TYR A 46 -4.36 -4.90 10.43
C TYR A 46 -4.35 -4.96 8.89
N SER A 47 -3.18 -4.76 8.24
CA SER A 47 -3.03 -4.96 6.80
C SER A 47 -3.42 -6.38 6.37
N LYS A 48 -3.04 -7.40 7.15
CA LYS A 48 -3.44 -8.79 6.90
C LYS A 48 -4.95 -9.02 7.06
N GLN A 49 -5.62 -8.34 7.99
CA GLN A 49 -7.08 -8.38 8.09
C GLN A 49 -7.73 -7.80 6.83
N ILE A 50 -7.24 -6.65 6.36
CA ILE A 50 -7.70 -6.05 5.10
C ILE A 50 -7.49 -7.03 3.92
N LEU A 51 -6.33 -7.67 3.82
CA LEU A 51 -6.03 -8.63 2.74
C LEU A 51 -6.93 -9.86 2.73
N ARG A 52 -7.41 -10.32 3.90
CA ARG A 52 -8.40 -11.41 3.97
C ARG A 52 -9.72 -11.04 3.29
N ILE A 53 -10.05 -9.75 3.26
CA ILE A 53 -11.25 -9.19 2.62
C ILE A 53 -10.97 -8.86 1.16
N CYS A 54 -9.88 -8.12 0.89
CA CYS A 54 -9.47 -7.67 -0.43
C CYS A 54 -8.43 -8.63 -1.04
N ARG A 55 -8.87 -9.83 -1.45
CA ARG A 55 -7.97 -10.87 -2.00
C ARG A 55 -7.58 -10.66 -3.46
N LYS A 56 -8.49 -10.07 -4.26
CA LYS A 56 -8.35 -9.99 -5.73
C LYS A 56 -7.95 -8.60 -6.23
N LYS A 57 -8.53 -7.54 -5.65
CA LYS A 57 -8.29 -6.17 -6.11
C LYS A 57 -6.93 -5.66 -5.62
N PRO A 58 -6.21 -4.85 -6.42
CA PRO A 58 -5.02 -4.15 -5.97
C PRO A 58 -5.24 -3.37 -4.68
N ILE A 59 -4.27 -3.44 -3.78
CA ILE A 59 -4.24 -2.62 -2.56
C ILE A 59 -2.86 -2.06 -2.29
N SER A 60 -2.79 -0.78 -1.94
CA SER A 60 -1.54 -0.12 -1.59
C SER A 60 -1.31 -0.07 -0.07
N PHE A 61 -0.10 -0.44 0.38
CA PHE A 61 0.37 -0.26 1.76
C PHE A 61 1.72 0.46 1.76
N GLU A 62 1.88 1.42 2.66
CA GLU A 62 3.04 2.31 2.73
C GLU A 62 4.12 1.80 3.67
N VAL A 63 5.38 2.06 3.32
CA VAL A 63 6.49 1.91 4.28
C VAL A 63 6.40 2.99 5.35
N LEU A 64 6.77 2.66 6.58
CA LEU A 64 6.79 3.59 7.72
C LEU A 64 8.20 4.08 8.03
N ALA A 65 9.22 3.34 7.59
CA ALA A 65 10.61 3.71 7.77
C ALA A 65 10.98 4.95 6.94
N ASP A 66 11.95 5.70 7.44
CA ASP A 66 12.45 6.91 6.79
C ASP A 66 13.88 6.74 6.21
N ASN A 67 14.61 5.72 6.66
CA ASN A 67 15.93 5.39 6.13
C ASN A 67 15.83 4.33 5.03
N PHE A 68 16.69 4.45 4.01
CA PHE A 68 16.62 3.64 2.79
C PHE A 68 16.72 2.12 3.05
N LEU A 69 17.57 1.71 3.99
CA LEU A 69 17.77 0.29 4.32
C LEU A 69 16.50 -0.31 4.93
N GLU A 70 15.91 0.36 5.92
CA GLU A 70 14.69 -0.09 6.57
C GLU A 70 13.48 0.05 5.65
N MET A 71 13.41 1.07 4.79
CA MET A 71 12.39 1.18 3.76
C MET A 71 12.43 -0.03 2.81
N GLU A 72 13.62 -0.45 2.38
CA GLU A 72 13.78 -1.65 1.55
C GLU A 72 13.31 -2.91 2.29
N LYS A 73 13.77 -3.13 3.52
CA LYS A 73 13.36 -4.28 4.34
C LYS A 73 11.84 -4.32 4.53
N GLN A 74 11.23 -3.16 4.84
CA GLN A 74 9.78 -3.05 4.99
C GLN A 74 9.05 -3.29 3.67
N ALA A 75 9.54 -2.74 2.54
CA ALA A 75 8.95 -2.95 1.23
C ALA A 75 8.92 -4.44 0.85
N LEU A 76 10.03 -5.16 1.05
CA LEU A 76 10.11 -6.60 0.82
C LEU A 76 9.14 -7.38 1.71
N LYS A 77 9.04 -6.98 2.99
CA LYS A 77 8.13 -7.59 3.96
C LYS A 77 6.66 -7.33 3.61
N ILE A 78 6.29 -6.11 3.20
CA ILE A 78 4.93 -5.76 2.80
C ILE A 78 4.54 -6.53 1.53
N ASN A 79 5.42 -6.58 0.53
CA ASN A 79 5.19 -7.29 -0.74
C ASN A 79 4.95 -8.80 -0.51
N SER A 80 5.59 -9.41 0.49
CA SER A 80 5.40 -10.84 0.77
C SER A 80 4.03 -11.20 1.34
N TRP A 81 3.19 -10.22 1.72
CA TRP A 81 1.87 -10.51 2.29
C TRP A 81 0.81 -10.88 1.23
N GLY A 82 1.03 -10.59 -0.06
CA GLY A 82 0.06 -10.92 -1.10
C GLY A 82 0.43 -10.41 -2.50
N LYS A 83 0.01 -11.15 -3.53
CA LYS A 83 0.29 -10.83 -4.94
C LYS A 83 -0.44 -9.58 -5.47
N ASN A 84 -1.49 -9.14 -4.78
CA ASN A 84 -2.30 -7.97 -5.13
C ASN A 84 -1.79 -6.67 -4.49
N ILE A 85 -0.67 -6.72 -3.77
CA ILE A 85 -0.14 -5.56 -3.07
C ILE A 85 0.66 -4.67 -4.02
N TYR A 86 0.51 -3.36 -3.84
CA TYR A 86 1.41 -2.33 -4.30
C TYR A 86 2.08 -1.71 -3.07
N VAL A 87 3.41 -1.70 -3.04
CA VAL A 87 4.14 -1.04 -1.95
C VAL A 87 4.19 0.45 -2.24
N LYS A 88 3.65 1.27 -1.34
CA LYS A 88 3.79 2.72 -1.41
C LYS A 88 5.15 3.15 -0.89
N ILE A 89 5.89 3.87 -1.73
CA ILE A 89 7.20 4.44 -1.44
C ILE A 89 7.11 5.94 -1.68
N PRO A 90 7.42 6.79 -0.69
CA PRO A 90 7.44 8.23 -0.89
C PRO A 90 8.56 8.59 -1.86
N VAL A 91 8.31 9.52 -2.77
CA VAL A 91 9.28 10.03 -3.76
C VAL A 91 10.45 10.72 -3.06
N ILE A 92 10.18 11.35 -1.93
CA ILE A 92 11.15 12.02 -1.06
C ILE A 92 10.87 11.58 0.37
N ASN A 93 11.90 11.23 1.14
CA ASN A 93 11.72 10.90 2.56
C ASN A 93 11.56 12.17 3.42
N SER A 94 11.33 12.04 4.73
CA SER A 94 11.12 13.20 5.61
C SER A 94 12.33 14.15 5.71
N LYS A 95 13.50 13.72 5.23
CA LYS A 95 14.76 14.50 5.20
C LYS A 95 15.02 15.16 3.85
N GLY A 96 14.05 15.21 2.94
CA GLY A 96 14.22 15.81 1.62
C GLY A 96 15.04 14.96 0.64
N LYS A 97 15.35 13.70 0.98
CA LYS A 97 16.16 12.83 0.10
C LYS A 97 15.28 12.08 -0.89
N PHE A 98 15.58 12.24 -2.17
CA PHE A 98 14.93 11.51 -3.25
C PHE A 98 15.18 10.00 -3.14
N THR A 99 14.11 9.21 -3.20
CA THR A 99 14.16 7.75 -3.00
C THR A 99 14.35 6.95 -4.29
N GLY A 100 14.68 7.62 -5.42
CA GLY A 100 14.76 6.99 -6.74
C GLY A 100 15.68 5.78 -6.84
N SER A 101 16.80 5.76 -6.11
CA SER A 101 17.70 4.60 -6.06
C SER A 101 17.02 3.37 -5.47
N LEU A 102 16.23 3.55 -4.40
CA LEU A 102 15.42 2.50 -3.80
C LEU A 102 14.28 2.07 -4.72
N ILE A 103 13.56 3.02 -5.32
CA ILE A 103 12.48 2.74 -6.30
C ILE A 103 13.02 1.87 -7.44
N LYS A 104 14.16 2.25 -8.04
CA LYS A 104 14.81 1.49 -9.11
C LYS A 104 15.19 0.08 -8.64
N LYS A 105 15.75 -0.06 -7.43
CA LYS A 105 16.13 -1.35 -6.85
C LYS A 105 14.93 -2.28 -6.63
N LEU A 106 13.84 -1.76 -6.06
CA LEU A 106 12.60 -2.51 -5.83
C LEU A 106 11.92 -2.90 -7.16
N ASN A 107 11.91 -2.01 -8.14
CA ASN A 107 11.35 -2.29 -9.47
C ASN A 107 12.13 -3.39 -10.21
N LYS A 108 13.48 -3.40 -10.12
CA LYS A 108 14.30 -4.51 -10.65
C LYS A 108 13.95 -5.86 -10.03
N LYS A 109 13.44 -5.89 -8.80
CA LYS A 109 12.92 -7.09 -8.11
C LYS A 109 11.46 -7.42 -8.49
N LYS A 110 10.87 -6.73 -9.48
CA LYS A 110 9.48 -6.87 -9.94
C LYS A 110 8.43 -6.64 -8.84
N ILE A 111 8.77 -5.83 -7.83
CA ILE A 111 7.82 -5.41 -6.80
C ILE A 111 6.89 -4.37 -7.41
N LYS A 112 5.59 -4.53 -7.21
CA LYS A 112 4.59 -3.54 -7.64
C LYS A 112 4.70 -2.33 -6.71
N LEU A 113 4.99 -1.16 -7.28
CA LEU A 113 5.19 0.08 -6.53
C LEU A 113 4.08 1.08 -6.82
N ASN A 114 3.76 1.88 -5.81
CA ASN A 114 2.96 3.09 -5.93
C ASN A 114 3.79 4.24 -5.37
N ILE A 115 4.25 5.16 -6.24
CA ILE A 115 5.10 6.26 -5.80
C ILE A 115 4.20 7.38 -5.27
N THR A 116 4.41 7.79 -4.03
CA THR A 116 3.58 8.78 -3.32
C THR A 116 4.42 9.99 -2.92
N ALA A 117 3.77 11.09 -2.55
CA ALA A 117 4.41 12.12 -1.72
C ALA A 117 4.54 11.59 -0.28
#